data_AF-A0AAN9YPL6-F1
#
_entry.id   AF-A0AAN9YPL6-F1
#
_cell.length_a   1.000
_cell.length_b   1.000
_cell.length_c   1.000
_cell.angle_alpha   90.00
_cell.angle_beta   90.00
_cell.angle_gamma   90.00
#
_symmetry.space_group_name_H-M   'P 1'
#
loop_
_entity.id
_entity.type
_entity.pdbx_description
1 polymer ?
#
loop_
_entity_poly.entity_id
_entity_poly.type
_entity_poly.pdbx_seq_one_letter_code
_entity_poly.pdbx_strand_id
1 'polypeptide(L)'
;MKAAASTGSLYVWQATDFSFGCGSAACGIGFNVTAPAGYIAPSSSTSTSNPTTSPAPAFDVQCGVQYGVSAPWTDCTPNGAPEGGYETSSDSKVQVRWDAGNGTAPPYRVRVSHTWYDGAAGARWNATGEGSSAGAADFEVRGTRLVGEVT
;
A
#
# COMPACT_ATOMS: atom_id res chain seq x y z
N MET A 1 26.95 17.34 -15.49
CA MET A 1 26.38 16.60 -14.35
C MET A 1 25.02 16.07 -14.79
N LYS A 2 24.87 14.76 -14.97
CA LYS A 2 23.64 14.15 -15.50
C LYS A 2 22.72 13.89 -14.31
N ALA A 3 21.63 14.64 -14.20
CA ALA A 3 20.59 14.39 -13.21
C ALA A 3 20.09 12.95 -13.39
N ALA A 4 20.16 12.14 -12.32
CA ALA A 4 19.51 10.84 -12.31
C ALA A 4 18.00 11.10 -12.50
N ALA A 5 17.42 10.49 -13.53
CA ALA A 5 15.98 10.56 -13.75
C ALA A 5 15.28 10.09 -12.47
N SER A 6 14.44 10.94 -11.89
CA SER A 6 13.49 10.50 -10.89
C SER A 6 12.59 9.48 -11.58
N THR A 7 12.76 8.20 -11.27
CA THR A 7 11.76 7.19 -11.59
C THR A 7 10.48 7.63 -10.88
N GLY A 8 9.61 8.37 -11.58
CA GLY A 8 8.43 8.99 -11.00
C GLY A 8 7.54 7.91 -10.40
N SER A 9 7.19 8.06 -9.13
CA SER A 9 6.22 7.18 -8.47
C SER A 9 4.89 7.22 -9.22
N LEU A 10 4.31 6.07 -9.50
CA LEU A 10 3.04 5.94 -10.26
C LEU A 10 1.85 6.56 -9.52
N TYR A 11 1.91 6.55 -8.19
CA TYR A 11 0.92 7.10 -7.27
C TYR A 11 1.58 7.34 -5.91
N VAL A 12 0.89 8.05 -5.02
CA VAL A 12 1.32 8.29 -3.64
C VAL A 12 0.15 7.96 -2.71
N TRP A 13 0.41 7.17 -1.67
CA TRP A 13 -0.50 6.97 -0.55
C TRP A 13 0.03 7.74 0.66
N GLN A 14 -0.87 8.38 1.39
CA GLN A 14 -0.50 9.14 2.58
C GLN A 14 -0.54 8.22 3.79
N ALA A 15 0.59 8.15 4.49
CA ALA A 15 0.67 7.47 5.77
C ALA A 15 0.76 8.49 6.91
N THR A 16 -0.01 8.26 7.96
CA THR A 16 -0.19 9.16 9.12
C THR A 16 -0.15 8.37 10.41
N ASP A 17 -0.08 9.08 11.55
CA ASP A 17 -0.08 8.49 12.89
C ASP A 17 0.99 7.41 13.09
N PHE A 18 2.16 7.62 12.50
CA PHE A 18 3.27 6.68 12.61
C PHE A 18 3.68 6.52 14.08
N SER A 19 3.80 5.26 14.49
CA SER A 19 4.27 4.84 15.79
C SER A 19 5.28 3.71 15.66
N PHE A 20 6.27 3.74 16.54
CA PHE A 20 7.24 2.66 16.72
C PHE A 20 7.34 2.35 18.21
N GLY A 21 7.39 1.06 18.54
CA GLY A 21 7.59 0.62 19.92
C GLY A 21 8.29 -0.72 19.97
N CYS A 22 9.13 -0.91 20.99
CA CYS A 22 9.74 -2.19 21.31
C CYS A 22 9.28 -2.66 22.68
N GLY A 23 8.66 -3.84 22.73
CA GLY A 23 8.43 -4.58 23.96
C GLY A 23 9.62 -5.49 24.28
N SER A 24 9.49 -6.26 25.36
CA SER A 24 10.50 -7.25 25.78
C SER A 24 10.69 -8.41 24.79
N ALA A 25 9.72 -8.67 23.91
CA ALA A 25 9.73 -9.80 22.98
C ALA A 25 9.88 -9.39 21.50
N ALA A 26 9.40 -8.21 21.10
CA ALA A 26 9.41 -7.77 19.70
C ALA A 26 9.30 -6.25 19.58
N CYS A 27 9.75 -5.73 18.44
CA CYS A 27 9.46 -4.36 18.00
C CYS A 27 8.31 -4.36 17.00
N GLY A 28 7.54 -3.28 16.98
CA GLY A 28 6.42 -3.08 16.06
C GLY A 28 6.42 -1.66 15.52
N ILE A 29 5.85 -1.53 14.33
CA ILE A 29 5.44 -0.24 13.77
C ILE A 29 3.94 -0.27 13.49
N GLY A 30 3.30 0.88 13.62
CA GLY A 30 1.90 1.10 13.28
C GLY A 30 1.71 2.45 12.61
N PHE A 31 0.79 2.53 11.65
CA PHE A 31 0.42 3.77 10.95
C PHE A 31 -0.93 3.60 10.25
N ASN A 32 -1.61 4.71 9.98
CA ASN A 32 -2.74 4.75 9.08
C ASN A 32 -2.25 4.97 7.65
N VAL A 33 -2.91 4.37 6.66
CA VAL A 33 -2.63 4.63 5.25
C VAL A 33 -3.92 4.77 4.45
N THR A 34 -3.97 5.81 3.65
CA THR A 34 -5.15 6.18 2.88
C THR A 34 -4.83 6.36 1.40
N ALA A 35 -5.81 6.02 0.55
CA ALA A 35 -5.80 6.38 -0.85
C ALA A 35 -7.23 6.73 -1.33
N PRO A 36 -7.38 7.79 -2.14
CA PRO A 36 -8.67 8.09 -2.76
C PRO A 36 -8.98 7.07 -3.86
N ALA A 37 -10.26 6.91 -4.21
CA ALA A 37 -10.64 6.11 -5.36
C ALA A 37 -10.00 6.67 -6.64
N GLY A 38 -9.61 5.79 -7.55
CA GLY A 38 -8.94 6.15 -8.80
C GLY A 38 -7.51 6.66 -8.63
N TYR A 39 -6.86 6.41 -7.47
CA TYR A 39 -5.43 6.76 -7.27
C TYR A 39 -4.51 6.13 -8.32
N ILE A 40 -4.96 5.05 -8.96
CA ILE A 40 -4.46 4.57 -10.24
C ILE A 40 -5.52 4.92 -11.29
N ALA A 41 -5.13 5.78 -12.23
CA ALA A 41 -5.99 6.14 -13.34
C ALA A 41 -6.28 4.91 -14.21
N PRO A 42 -7.52 4.77 -14.74
CA PRO A 42 -7.83 3.72 -15.70
C PRO A 42 -6.92 3.89 -16.92
N SER A 43 -6.13 2.86 -17.23
CA SER A 43 -5.30 2.89 -18.43
C SER A 43 -6.18 2.49 -19.61
N SER A 44 -6.45 3.44 -20.52
CA SER A 44 -7.12 3.16 -21.78
C SER A 44 -6.09 2.64 -22.79
N SER A 45 -5.72 1.36 -22.72
CA SER A 45 -4.95 0.78 -23.83
C SER A 45 -5.89 0.55 -25.01
N THR A 46 -5.69 1.28 -26.10
CA THR A 46 -6.42 1.16 -27.38
C THR A 46 -6.08 -0.15 -28.13
N SER A 47 -5.54 -1.14 -27.44
CA SER A 47 -5.17 -2.44 -27.98
C SER A 47 -6.18 -3.47 -27.48
N THR A 48 -6.93 -4.04 -28.41
CA THR A 48 -8.06 -4.98 -28.27
C THR A 48 -7.76 -6.29 -27.51
N SER A 49 -6.60 -6.39 -26.86
CA SER A 49 -6.10 -7.59 -26.18
C SER A 49 -5.60 -7.34 -24.75
N ASN A 50 -5.74 -6.12 -24.21
CA ASN A 50 -5.25 -5.78 -22.88
C ASN A 50 -6.41 -5.31 -22.00
N PRO A 51 -6.63 -5.89 -20.81
CA PRO A 51 -7.78 -5.57 -19.98
C PRO A 51 -7.78 -4.09 -19.59
N THR A 52 -8.95 -3.46 -19.71
CA THR A 52 -9.19 -2.11 -19.18
C THR A 52 -9.10 -2.18 -17.66
N THR A 53 -8.19 -1.45 -17.04
CA THR A 53 -8.09 -1.38 -15.58
C THR A 53 -9.24 -0.53 -15.04
N SER A 54 -10.17 -1.11 -14.26
CA SER A 54 -11.10 -0.32 -13.46
C SER A 54 -10.34 0.54 -12.45
N PRO A 55 -10.85 1.75 -12.13
CA PRO A 55 -10.22 2.61 -11.15
C PRO A 55 -10.07 1.86 -9.82
N ALA A 56 -8.89 1.95 -9.21
CA ALA A 56 -8.65 1.32 -7.93
C ALA A 56 -9.61 1.88 -6.87
N PRO A 57 -10.22 1.05 -6.00
CA PRO A 57 -11.11 1.54 -4.96
C PRO A 57 -10.35 2.38 -3.93
N ALA A 58 -11.06 3.26 -3.23
CA ALA A 58 -10.51 3.97 -2.09
C ALA A 58 -10.24 2.98 -0.94
N PHE A 59 -9.28 3.32 -0.08
CA PHE A 59 -9.08 2.61 1.17
C PHE A 59 -8.64 3.56 2.28
N ASP A 60 -9.01 3.22 3.50
CA ASP A 60 -8.53 3.81 4.75
C ASP A 60 -8.35 2.68 5.77
N VAL A 61 -7.09 2.39 6.09
CA VAL A 61 -6.72 1.25 6.92
C VAL A 61 -5.64 1.61 7.93
N GLN A 62 -5.72 0.98 9.09
CA GLN A 62 -4.67 0.90 10.08
C GLN A 62 -3.76 -0.30 9.78
N CYS A 63 -2.49 -0.05 9.53
CA CYS A 63 -1.47 -1.06 9.31
C CYS A 63 -0.60 -1.22 10.55
N GLY A 64 -0.29 -2.47 10.91
CA GLY A 64 0.65 -2.80 11.98
C GLY A 64 1.49 -4.02 11.61
N VAL A 65 2.80 -3.96 11.84
CA VAL A 65 3.69 -5.09 11.56
C VAL A 65 4.80 -5.18 12.60
N GLN A 66 5.11 -6.40 13.01
CA GLN A 66 6.19 -6.70 13.94
C GLN A 66 7.50 -6.98 13.21
N TYR A 67 8.62 -6.60 13.81
CA TYR A 67 9.94 -6.94 13.31
C TYR A 67 10.24 -8.42 13.55
N GLY A 68 10.81 -9.08 12.54
CA GLY A 68 11.29 -10.47 12.67
C GLY A 68 10.20 -11.54 12.64
N VAL A 69 8.93 -11.19 12.38
CA VAL A 69 7.90 -12.20 12.09
C VAL A 69 8.12 -12.80 10.70
N SER A 70 7.98 -14.12 10.60
CA SER A 70 8.21 -14.87 9.36
C SER A 70 7.11 -14.66 8.30
N ALA A 71 6.00 -14.03 8.66
CA ALA A 71 4.94 -13.69 7.71
C ALA A 71 5.42 -12.58 6.76
N PRO A 72 5.41 -12.81 5.43
CA PRO A 72 5.92 -11.83 4.47
C PRO A 72 5.03 -10.60 4.33
N TRP A 73 3.74 -10.69 4.70
CA TRP A 73 2.76 -9.61 4.63
C TRP A 73 1.76 -9.77 5.79
N THR A 74 1.39 -8.65 6.41
CA THR A 74 0.39 -8.58 7.48
C THR A 74 -0.81 -7.78 6.99
N ASP A 75 -2.02 -8.26 7.27
CA ASP A 75 -3.25 -7.60 6.84
C ASP A 75 -3.47 -6.31 7.64
N CYS A 76 -3.80 -5.22 6.94
CA CYS A 76 -4.20 -3.99 7.59
C CYS A 76 -5.70 -4.05 7.94
N THR A 77 -6.07 -3.39 9.03
CA THR A 77 -7.44 -3.35 9.52
C THR A 77 -8.14 -2.09 9.01
N PRO A 78 -9.32 -2.17 8.39
CA PRO A 78 -10.07 -0.97 8.02
C PRO A 78 -10.37 -0.07 9.23
N ASN A 79 -10.19 1.25 9.10
CA ASN A 79 -10.42 2.21 10.20
C ASN A 79 -11.90 2.43 10.56
N GLY A 80 -12.83 1.76 9.87
CA GLY A 80 -14.27 1.94 9.98
C GLY A 80 -14.80 2.61 8.71
N ALA A 81 -15.66 1.91 7.98
CA ALA A 81 -16.31 2.49 6.80
C ALA A 81 -17.21 3.67 7.25
N PRO A 82 -17.08 4.88 6.68
CA PRO A 82 -18.10 5.89 6.86
C PRO A 82 -19.40 5.38 6.23
N GLU A 83 -20.53 5.73 6.84
CA GLU A 83 -21.85 5.64 6.23
C GLU A 83 -21.84 6.44 4.91
N GLY A 84 -21.42 5.81 3.80
CA GLY A 84 -21.35 6.45 2.49
C GLY A 84 -20.04 6.30 1.71
N GLY A 85 -19.03 5.60 2.22
CA GLY A 85 -17.93 5.19 1.33
C GLY A 85 -16.59 4.93 2.00
N TYR A 86 -16.35 3.68 2.36
CA TYR A 86 -15.13 2.93 2.03
C TYR A 86 -15.56 1.46 2.05
N GLU A 87 -16.07 0.97 0.92
CA GLU A 87 -16.21 -0.48 0.79
C GLU A 87 -14.81 -1.05 0.62
N THR A 88 -14.22 -1.54 1.71
CA THR A 88 -13.46 -2.78 1.57
C THR A 88 -14.50 -3.84 1.21
N SER A 89 -14.88 -3.90 -0.07
CA SER A 89 -15.59 -5.06 -0.57
C SER A 89 -14.77 -6.29 -0.17
N SER A 90 -15.40 -7.44 -0.01
CA SER A 90 -14.71 -8.70 0.27
C SER A 90 -13.54 -9.01 -0.70
N ASP A 91 -13.44 -8.24 -1.79
CA ASP A 91 -12.46 -8.36 -2.85
C ASP A 91 -11.38 -7.26 -2.86
N SER A 92 -11.37 -6.32 -1.90
CA SER A 92 -10.29 -5.34 -1.70
C SER A 92 -9.54 -5.60 -0.40
N LYS A 93 -8.21 -5.60 -0.47
CA LYS A 93 -7.34 -5.94 0.66
C LYS A 93 -6.07 -5.09 0.65
N VAL A 94 -5.72 -4.54 1.81
CA VAL A 94 -4.45 -3.84 2.02
C VAL A 94 -3.58 -4.64 2.99
N GLN A 95 -2.29 -4.78 2.67
CA GLN A 95 -1.32 -5.48 3.50
C GLN A 95 -0.05 -4.67 3.62
N VAL A 96 0.67 -4.86 4.73
CA VAL A 96 1.93 -4.21 5.04
C VAL A 96 3.03 -5.23 5.30
N ARG A 97 4.26 -4.86 4.94
CA ARG A 97 5.48 -5.58 5.27
C ARG A 97 6.52 -4.61 5.80
N TRP A 98 7.21 -4.99 6.87
CA TRP A 98 8.43 -4.31 7.30
C TRP A 98 9.61 -4.81 6.46
N ASP A 99 10.30 -3.88 5.80
CA ASP A 99 11.60 -4.17 5.20
C ASP A 99 12.71 -4.11 6.26
N ALA A 100 13.14 -5.31 6.68
CA ALA A 100 14.12 -5.51 7.74
C ALA A 100 15.57 -5.10 7.35
N GLY A 101 15.80 -4.50 6.17
CA GLY A 101 17.14 -4.09 5.73
C GLY A 101 17.89 -3.18 6.71
N ASN A 102 17.17 -2.36 7.48
CA ASN A 102 17.72 -1.49 8.54
C ASN A 102 17.52 -2.06 9.96
N GLY A 103 17.02 -3.29 10.09
CA GLY A 103 16.63 -3.85 11.37
C GLY A 103 15.52 -3.03 12.05
N THR A 104 15.75 -2.72 13.32
CA THR A 104 14.88 -1.87 14.16
C THR A 104 15.41 -0.44 14.29
N ALA A 105 16.39 -0.05 13.49
CA ALA A 105 16.92 1.31 13.45
C ALA A 105 16.22 2.16 12.38
N PRO A 106 16.03 3.47 12.62
CA PRO A 106 15.50 4.36 11.60
C PRO A 106 16.50 4.54 10.43
N PRO A 107 16.03 4.84 9.21
CA PRO A 107 14.61 4.97 8.85
C PRO A 107 13.92 3.60 8.78
N TYR A 108 12.70 3.53 9.32
CA TYR A 108 11.83 2.37 9.29
C TYR A 108 11.22 2.25 7.90
N ARG A 109 11.58 1.20 7.16
CA ARG A 109 11.14 0.99 5.78
C ARG A 109 9.97 0.03 5.73
N VAL A 110 8.95 0.40 4.98
CA VAL A 110 7.75 -0.41 4.78
C VAL A 110 7.43 -0.59 3.32
N ARG A 111 6.81 -1.73 3.03
CA ARG A 111 6.09 -1.95 1.78
C ARG A 111 4.62 -2.11 2.08
N VAL A 112 3.78 -1.51 1.28
CA VAL A 112 2.32 -1.64 1.36
C VAL A 112 1.84 -2.19 0.02
N SER A 113 0.89 -3.12 0.05
CA SER A 113 0.21 -3.64 -1.13
C SER A 113 -1.29 -3.42 -1.01
N HIS A 114 -1.93 -2.99 -2.08
CA HIS A 114 -3.38 -2.96 -2.21
C HIS A 114 -3.79 -3.85 -3.39
N THR A 115 -4.57 -4.89 -3.10
CA THR A 115 -5.17 -5.78 -4.10
C THR A 115 -6.66 -5.57 -4.19
N TRP A 116 -7.21 -5.54 -5.40
CA TRP A 116 -8.66 -5.46 -5.62
C TRP A 116 -9.11 -6.31 -6.81
N TYR A 117 -10.37 -6.75 -6.80
CA TYR A 117 -11.01 -7.35 -7.96
C TYR A 117 -11.72 -6.30 -8.81
N ASP A 118 -11.53 -6.40 -10.11
CA ASP A 118 -12.22 -5.64 -11.13
C ASP A 118 -13.25 -6.56 -11.80
N GLY A 119 -14.51 -6.44 -11.38
CA GLY A 119 -15.61 -7.24 -11.93
C GLY A 119 -15.90 -6.96 -13.40
N ALA A 120 -15.58 -5.77 -13.90
CA ALA A 120 -15.77 -5.43 -15.31
C ALA A 120 -14.71 -6.09 -16.20
N ALA A 121 -13.45 -6.13 -15.74
CA ALA A 121 -12.37 -6.82 -16.43
C ALA A 121 -12.27 -8.32 -16.11
N GLY A 122 -12.99 -8.79 -15.09
CA GLY A 122 -12.87 -10.14 -14.57
C GLY A 122 -11.49 -10.46 -13.97
N ALA A 123 -10.74 -9.44 -13.52
CA ALA A 123 -9.32 -9.54 -13.19
C ALA A 123 -9.01 -9.08 -11.76
N ARG A 124 -7.96 -9.65 -11.15
CA ARG A 124 -7.37 -9.15 -9.90
C ARG A 124 -6.19 -8.23 -10.19
N TRP A 125 -6.15 -7.11 -9.51
CA TRP A 125 -5.10 -6.11 -9.60
C TRP A 125 -4.33 -6.01 -8.29
N ASN A 126 -3.04 -5.65 -8.38
CA ASN A 126 -2.17 -5.42 -7.25
C ASN A 126 -1.32 -4.17 -7.47
N ALA A 127 -1.42 -3.22 -6.55
CA ALA A 127 -0.59 -2.04 -6.45
C ALA A 127 0.37 -2.18 -5.26
N THR A 128 1.67 -1.93 -5.45
CA THR A 128 2.64 -1.87 -4.34
C THR A 128 3.36 -0.53 -4.25
N GLY A 129 3.46 -0.01 -3.03
CA GLY A 129 4.25 1.18 -2.72
C GLY A 129 5.27 0.95 -1.60
N GLU A 130 6.30 1.80 -1.59
CA GLU A 130 7.35 1.80 -0.57
C GLU A 130 7.35 3.13 0.18
N GLY A 131 7.48 3.08 1.51
CA GLY A 131 7.55 4.25 2.36
C GLY A 131 8.65 4.11 3.40
N SER A 132 9.06 5.24 3.96
CA SER A 132 10.02 5.25 5.06
C SER A 132 9.77 6.41 6.01
N SER A 133 9.83 6.15 7.31
CA SER A 133 9.79 7.18 8.34
C SER A 133 11.06 7.14 9.20
N ALA A 134 11.63 8.30 9.49
CA ALA A 134 12.68 8.46 10.50
C ALA A 134 12.12 8.79 11.89
N GLY A 135 10.83 8.46 12.14
CA GLY A 135 10.09 8.84 13.34
C GLY A 135 9.16 10.04 13.16
N ALA A 136 9.00 10.54 11.92
CA ALA A 136 7.96 11.51 11.61
C ALA A 136 6.58 10.83 11.70
N ALA A 137 5.59 11.55 12.22
CA ALA A 137 4.21 11.08 12.32
C ALA A 137 3.60 10.78 10.94
N ASP A 138 3.99 11.57 9.93
CA ASP A 138 3.50 11.45 8.56
C ASP A 138 4.63 11.10 7.61
N PHE A 139 4.33 10.26 6.61
CA PHE A 139 5.25 9.94 5.53
C PHE A 139 4.49 9.48 4.28
N GLU A 140 5.16 9.55 3.13
CA GLU A 140 4.58 9.10 1.88
C GLU A 140 4.96 7.65 1.58
N VAL A 141 3.98 6.88 1.12
CA VAL A 141 4.19 5.58 0.50
C VAL A 141 4.08 5.75 -1.01
N ARG A 142 5.19 5.60 -1.71
CA ARG A 142 5.31 5.89 -3.14
C ARG A 142 5.13 4.61 -3.96
N GLY A 143 4.15 4.61 -4.84
CA GLY A 143 3.80 3.51 -5.73
C GLY A 143 4.84 3.26 -6.80
N THR A 144 5.26 2.00 -6.95
CA THR A 144 6.30 1.62 -7.93
C THR A 144 5.86 0.53 -8.90
N ARG A 145 4.78 -0.19 -8.60
CA ARG A 145 4.31 -1.30 -9.44
C ARG A 145 2.79 -1.44 -9.43
N LEU A 146 2.26 -1.80 -10.59
CA LEU A 146 0.91 -2.31 -10.80
C LEU A 146 1.02 -3.63 -11.56
N VAL A 147 0.34 -4.66 -11.08
CA VAL A 147 0.23 -5.97 -11.76
C VAL A 147 -1.24 -6.28 -11.92
N GLY A 148 -1.69 -6.43 -13.17
CA GLY A 148 -2.95 -7.10 -13.48
C GLY A 148 -2.67 -8.59 -13.62
N GLU A 149 -3.53 -9.41 -13.04
CA GLU A 149 -3.48 -10.88 -13.01
C GLU A 149 -2.76 -11.47 -11.78
N VAL A 150 -3.58 -11.79 -10.77
CA VAL A 150 -3.26 -12.80 -9.75
C VAL A 150 -4.19 -13.97 -10.04
N THR A 151 -3.69 -14.95 -10.80
CA THR A 151 -4.36 -16.23 -11.06
C THR A 151 -4.45 -17.09 -9.81
#